data_AF-A0A2N7XT83-F1
#
_entry.id   AF-A0A2N7XT83-F1
#
_cell.length_a   1.000
_cell.length_b   1.000
_cell.length_c   1.000
_cell.angle_alpha   90.00
_cell.angle_beta   90.00
_cell.angle_gamma   90.00
#
_symmetry.space_group_name_H-M   'P 1'
#
loop_
_entity.id
_entity.type
_entity.pdbx_description
1 polymer ?
#
loop_
_entity_poly.entity_id
_entity_poly.type
_entity_poly.pdbx_seq_one_letter_code
_entity_poly.pdbx_strand_id
1 'polypeptide(L)'
;LAQMRAPEGTLISYATQPGNVAQDGSDGHSPYTKALAATIRTAGLDVFQTFNQVGLAVKRATSGAQQPWVSSSPIDGTFYFVPPTQVAP
;
A
#
# COMPACT_ATOMS: atom_id res chain seq x y z
N LEU A 1 7.51 17.19 1.65
CA LEU A 1 7.21 16.24 2.74
C LEU A 1 8.53 15.70 3.26
N ALA A 2 8.72 15.64 4.58
CA ALA A 2 9.89 14.97 5.20
C ALA A 2 9.51 13.53 5.54
N GLN A 3 10.45 12.58 5.45
CA GLN A 3 10.20 11.18 5.84
C GLN A 3 9.95 11.10 7.34
N MET A 4 8.78 10.58 7.76
CA MET A 4 8.56 10.21 9.16
C MET A 4 9.25 8.87 9.46
N ARG A 5 10.00 8.82 10.55
CA ARG A 5 10.48 7.56 11.13
C ARG A 5 9.29 6.83 11.74
N ALA A 6 9.03 5.61 11.29
CA ALA A 6 8.00 4.75 11.87
C ALA A 6 8.45 4.30 13.29
N PRO A 7 7.60 4.44 14.32
CA PRO A 7 7.79 3.76 15.60
C PRO A 7 7.88 2.24 15.39
N GLU A 8 8.37 1.50 16.40
CA GLU A 8 8.45 0.04 16.33
C GLU A 8 7.08 -0.60 16.03
N GLY A 9 7.09 -1.69 15.26
CA GLY A 9 5.88 -2.37 14.79
C GLY A 9 4.98 -1.54 13.86
N THR A 10 5.45 -0.43 13.28
CA THR A 10 4.61 0.48 12.49
C THR A 10 4.99 0.47 11.00
N LEU A 11 3.96 0.50 10.15
CA LEU A 11 4.06 0.79 8.73
C LEU A 11 3.23 2.03 8.39
N ILE A 12 3.86 2.99 7.73
CA ILE A 12 3.23 4.20 7.20
C ILE A 12 3.31 4.14 5.68
N SER A 13 2.16 4.12 5.01
CA SER A 13 2.08 4.11 3.55
C SER A 13 1.45 5.40 3.03
N TYR A 14 2.19 6.08 2.15
CA TYR A 14 1.84 7.38 1.59
C TYR A 14 1.34 7.24 0.15
N ALA A 15 0.35 8.04 -0.23
CA ALA A 15 -0.26 8.02 -1.57
C ALA A 15 0.69 8.45 -2.70
N THR A 16 1.79 9.14 -2.38
CA THR A 16 2.83 9.52 -3.33
C THR A 16 4.15 9.77 -2.61
N GLN A 17 5.22 9.85 -3.39
CA GLN A 17 6.58 10.11 -2.91
C GLN A 17 6.71 11.54 -2.38
N PRO A 18 7.64 11.78 -1.44
CA PRO A 18 7.84 13.10 -0.86
C PRO A 18 8.07 14.19 -1.93
N GLY A 19 7.41 15.33 -1.76
CA GLY A 19 7.55 16.47 -2.67
C GLY A 19 6.69 16.38 -3.94
N ASN A 20 5.88 15.33 -4.07
CA ASN A 20 4.93 15.17 -5.16
C ASN A 20 3.47 15.34 -4.67
N VAL A 21 2.54 15.54 -5.60
CA VAL A 21 1.11 15.70 -5.34
C VAL A 21 0.39 14.36 -5.47
N ALA A 22 -0.49 14.06 -4.51
CA ALA A 22 -1.41 12.93 -4.62
C ALA A 22 -2.69 13.40 -5.32
N GLN A 23 -3.14 12.67 -6.34
CA GLN A 23 -4.37 13.00 -7.04
C GLN A 23 -5.58 12.51 -6.24
N ASP A 24 -6.66 13.28 -6.20
CA ASP A 24 -7.91 12.89 -5.53
C ASP A 24 -8.75 11.91 -6.35
N GLY A 25 -8.41 11.72 -7.62
CA GLY A 25 -9.19 10.92 -8.58
C GLY A 25 -10.42 11.68 -9.10
N SER A 26 -11.17 11.05 -10.00
CA SER A 26 -12.35 11.64 -10.64
C SER A 26 -13.65 10.88 -10.34
N ASP A 27 -13.55 9.72 -9.67
CA ASP A 27 -14.64 8.77 -9.43
C ASP A 27 -14.96 8.59 -7.94
N GLY A 28 -14.61 9.59 -7.11
CA GLY A 28 -14.88 9.59 -5.67
C GLY A 28 -13.81 8.91 -4.81
N HIS A 29 -12.77 8.34 -5.41
CA HIS A 29 -11.60 7.80 -4.72
C HIS A 29 -10.29 8.24 -5.36
N SER A 30 -9.29 8.55 -4.53
CA SER A 30 -7.93 8.72 -5.03
C SER A 30 -7.42 7.43 -5.68
N PRO A 31 -6.49 7.50 -6.65
CA PRO A 31 -5.86 6.30 -7.22
C PRO A 31 -5.30 5.38 -6.13
N TYR A 32 -4.75 5.95 -5.07
CA TYR A 32 -4.23 5.21 -3.92
C TYR A 32 -5.33 4.53 -3.11
N THR A 33 -6.39 5.24 -2.72
CA THR A 33 -7.53 4.68 -1.97
C THR A 33 -8.19 3.55 -2.76
N LYS A 34 -8.39 3.74 -4.07
CA LYS A 34 -8.95 2.72 -4.97
C LYS A 34 -8.08 1.47 -5.04
N ALA A 35 -6.77 1.65 -5.22
CA ALA A 35 -5.81 0.54 -5.25
C ALA A 35 -5.72 -0.19 -3.89
N LEU A 36 -5.73 0.55 -2.78
CA LEU A 36 -5.71 -0.02 -1.44
C LEU A 36 -6.96 -0.85 -1.17
N ALA A 37 -8.14 -0.28 -1.36
CA ALA A 37 -9.42 -0.96 -1.12
C ALA A 37 -9.57 -2.24 -1.95
N ALA A 38 -9.02 -2.26 -3.16
CA ALA A 38 -8.98 -3.47 -3.98
C ALA A 38 -8.00 -4.52 -3.42
N THR A 39 -6.76 -4.12 -3.16
CA THR A 39 -5.66 -5.04 -2.84
C THR A 39 -5.78 -5.68 -1.46
N ILE A 40 -6.28 -4.97 -0.44
CA ILE A 40 -6.42 -5.53 0.92
C ILE A 40 -7.39 -6.71 0.99
N ARG A 41 -8.21 -6.93 -0.05
CA ARG A 41 -9.13 -8.06 -0.14
C ARG A 41 -8.50 -9.29 -0.80
N THR A 42 -7.28 -9.18 -1.32
CA THR A 42 -6.57 -10.28 -1.97
C THR A 42 -5.99 -11.22 -0.92
N ALA A 43 -6.42 -12.48 -0.94
CA ALA A 43 -5.91 -13.51 -0.03
C ALA A 43 -4.43 -13.83 -0.27
N GLY A 44 -3.71 -14.12 0.81
CA GLY A 44 -2.35 -14.63 0.76
C GLY A 44 -1.26 -13.58 0.52
N LEU A 45 -1.60 -12.30 0.43
CA LEU A 45 -0.60 -11.22 0.41
C LEU A 45 -0.26 -10.80 1.83
N ASP A 46 1.03 -10.87 2.19
CA ASP A 46 1.49 -10.24 3.42
C ASP A 46 1.42 -8.70 3.33
N VAL A 47 1.66 -8.02 4.44
CA VAL A 47 1.56 -6.55 4.50
C VAL A 47 2.47 -5.83 3.49
N PHE A 48 3.71 -6.29 3.31
CA PHE A 48 4.67 -5.66 2.40
C PHE A 48 4.32 -5.94 0.94
N GLN A 49 3.90 -7.18 0.64
CA GLN A 49 3.38 -7.56 -0.67
C GLN A 49 2.13 -6.75 -1.03
N THR A 50 1.21 -6.57 -0.07
CA THR A 50 -0.01 -5.76 -0.24
C THR A 50 0.36 -4.34 -0.66
N PHE A 51 1.20 -3.64 0.11
CA PHE A 51 1.55 -2.25 -0.22
C PHE A 51 2.43 -2.11 -1.46
N ASN A 52 3.24 -3.12 -1.79
CA ASN A 52 3.93 -3.17 -3.08
C ASN A 52 2.92 -3.25 -4.25
N GLN A 53 1.90 -4.10 -4.16
CA GLN A 53 0.86 -4.20 -5.20
C GLN A 53 0.03 -2.91 -5.31
N VAL A 54 -0.28 -2.26 -4.18
CA VAL A 54 -0.90 -0.92 -4.18
C VAL A 54 -0.02 0.07 -4.94
N GLY A 55 1.29 0.11 -4.65
CA GLY A 55 2.26 0.96 -5.33
C GLY A 55 2.27 0.76 -6.85
N LEU A 56 2.30 -0.50 -7.29
CA LEU A 56 2.27 -0.87 -8.72
C LEU A 56 0.95 -0.46 -9.39
N ALA A 57 -0.18 -0.67 -8.72
CA ALA A 57 -1.50 -0.31 -9.23
C ALA A 57 -1.65 1.21 -9.40
N VAL A 58 -1.22 1.99 -8.41
CA VAL A 58 -1.23 3.46 -8.49
C VAL A 58 -0.32 3.93 -9.61
N LYS A 59 0.93 3.45 -9.67
CA LYS A 59 1.87 3.84 -10.71
C LYS A 59 1.30 3.61 -12.10
N ARG A 60 0.62 2.48 -12.34
CA ARG A 60 -0.05 2.17 -13.61
C ARG A 60 -1.23 3.10 -13.87
N ALA A 61 -2.11 3.29 -12.88
CA ALA A 61 -3.31 4.12 -13.01
C ALA A 61 -3.00 5.59 -13.27
N THR A 62 -1.88 6.09 -12.77
CA THR A 62 -1.45 7.48 -12.95
C THR A 62 -0.40 7.65 -14.04
N SER A 63 -0.14 6.62 -14.86
CA SER A 63 0.91 6.64 -15.89
C SER A 63 2.29 7.07 -15.36
N GLY A 64 2.62 6.70 -14.12
CA GLY A 64 3.87 7.05 -13.45
C GLY A 64 3.88 8.40 -12.72
N ALA A 65 2.83 9.21 -12.81
CA ALA A 65 2.77 10.52 -12.15
C ALA A 65 2.80 10.43 -10.62
N GLN A 66 2.24 9.36 -10.03
CA GLN A 66 2.35 9.04 -8.61
C GLN A 66 3.18 7.78 -8.40
N GLN A 67 4.01 7.83 -7.37
CA GLN A 67 4.77 6.69 -6.86
C GLN A 67 4.55 6.60 -5.36
N PRO A 68 3.64 5.74 -4.87
CA PRO A 68 3.45 5.54 -3.43
C PRO A 68 4.75 5.16 -2.73
N TRP A 69 4.87 5.58 -1.47
CA TRP A 69 6.07 5.36 -0.66
C TRP A 69 5.68 4.71 0.67
N VAL A 70 6.50 3.78 1.15
CA VAL A 70 6.30 3.10 2.44
C VAL A 70 7.47 3.42 3.37
N SER A 71 7.17 3.78 4.61
CA SER A 71 8.12 3.87 5.71
C SER A 71 7.73 2.84 6.76
N SER A 72 8.64 1.93 7.11
CA SER A 72 8.36 0.85 8.06
C SER A 72 9.52 0.64 9.02
N SER A 73 9.20 0.29 10.26
CA SER A 73 10.12 -0.39 11.16
C SER A 73 10.02 -1.91 10.93
N PRO A 74 10.91 -2.72 11.50
CA PRO A 74 10.65 -4.14 11.67
C PRO A 74 9.27 -4.37 12.33
N ILE A 75 8.55 -5.38 11.82
CA ILE A 75 7.26 -5.84 12.33
C ILE A 75 7.47 -7.32 12.68
N ASP A 76 7.14 -7.70 13.91
CA ASP A 76 7.23 -9.09 14.33
C ASP A 76 6.09 -9.94 13.72
N GLY A 77 6.42 -11.16 13.33
CA GLY A 77 5.50 -12.07 12.65
C GLY A 77 5.14 -11.67 11.22
N THR A 78 4.04 -12.24 10.71
CA THR A 78 3.52 -11.95 9.37
C THR A 78 2.08 -11.51 9.46
N PHE A 79 1.80 -10.30 8.98
CA PHE A 79 0.44 -9.77 8.91
C PHE A 79 -0.16 -10.02 7.52
N TYR A 80 -1.39 -10.51 7.51
CA TYR A 80 -2.22 -10.65 6.32
C TYR A 80 -3.54 -9.91 6.55
N PHE A 81 -4.00 -9.15 5.55
CA PHE A 81 -5.38 -8.63 5.58
C PHE A 81 -6.40 -9.74 5.37
N VAL A 82 -6.09 -10.66 4.44
CA VAL A 82 -6.82 -11.89 4.21
C VAL A 82 -5.81 -13.03 4.16
N PRO A 83 -5.79 -13.95 5.15
CA PRO A 83 -4.82 -15.04 5.17
C PRO A 83 -5.02 -15.96 3.96
N PRO A 84 -3.97 -16.68 3.51
CA PRO A 84 -4.14 -17.68 2.47
C PRO A 84 -5.12 -18.74 2.97
N THR A 85 -6.07 -19.16 2.11
CA THR A 85 -6.90 -20.33 2.40
C THR A 85 -5.99 -21.53 2.57
N GLN A 86 -5.87 -22.01 3.80
CA GLN A 86 -5.19 -23.25 4.10
C GLN A 86 -5.94 -24.35 3.36
N VAL A 87 -5.35 -24.89 2.30
CA VAL A 87 -5.87 -26.09 1.66
C VAL A 87 -5.64 -27.20 2.69
N ALA A 88 -6.72 -27.68 3.31
CA ALA A 88 -6.64 -28.83 4.19
C ALA A 88 -6.04 -30.01 3.38
N PRO A 89 -5.12 -30.79 3.97
CA PRO A 89 -4.51 -31.95 3.30
C PRO A 89 -5.55 -33.03 2.96
#